data_AF-A0A7W5GFL9-F1
#
_entry.id   AF-A0A7W5GFL9-F1
#
_cell.length_a   1.000
_cell.length_b   1.000
_cell.length_c   1.000
_cell.angle_alpha   90.00
_cell.angle_beta   90.00
_cell.angle_gamma   90.00
#
_symmetry.space_group_name_H-M   'P 1'
#
loop_
_entity.id
_entity.type
_entity.pdbx_description
1 polymer ?
#
loop_
_entity_poly.entity_id
_entity_poly.type
_entity_poly.pdbx_seq_one_letter_code
_entity_poly.pdbx_strand_id
1 'polypeptide(L)'
;MTIPAPAAPTSTAPKQKSPVGLAALIVGAVAFVFAIVPVLSFIAWLPAIAAIVLGIIGLVQKGRARGFAWAGIALGVVAWIVAIVVSISSVAGLAGAVSEAVESASAAPVAPSSIAAPAETAEAEPAEASAPAEPAQPAVPSDFISALAQAESYSNIMHMSKAGVFDQLTSEYGGQFTPEAAQYAIDNVSADWNANALESAKTFRDSMSMSPAAIYDQLVSEYGSKFTAEEAQYAVDNLG
;
A
#
# COMPACT_ATOMS: atom_id res chain seq x y z
N MET A 1 -11.01 84.75 23.39
CA MET A 1 -11.02 83.34 23.82
C MET A 1 -11.90 82.57 22.85
N THR A 2 -11.27 81.86 21.93
CA THR A 2 -11.93 81.09 20.85
C THR A 2 -12.39 79.74 21.40
N ILE A 3 -13.71 79.54 21.47
CA ILE A 3 -14.28 78.24 21.84
C ILE A 3 -14.51 77.45 20.53
N PRO A 4 -13.87 76.27 20.36
CA PRO A 4 -13.97 75.48 19.14
C PRO A 4 -15.33 74.79 18.99
N ALA A 5 -15.74 74.59 17.75
CA ALA A 5 -16.99 73.97 17.34
C ALA A 5 -17.08 72.47 17.75
N PRO A 6 -18.28 71.97 18.09
CA PRO A 6 -18.48 70.55 18.41
C PRO A 6 -18.41 69.67 17.15
N ALA A 7 -17.64 68.58 17.25
CA ALA A 7 -17.41 67.61 16.19
C ALA A 7 -18.65 66.79 15.83
N ALA A 8 -18.82 66.48 14.54
CA ALA A 8 -19.90 65.65 14.01
C ALA A 8 -19.78 64.16 14.44
N PRO A 9 -20.91 63.43 14.59
CA PRO A 9 -20.90 62.02 14.98
C PRO A 9 -20.42 61.14 13.82
N THR A 10 -19.42 60.29 14.09
CA THR A 10 -18.96 59.26 13.16
C THR A 10 -19.92 58.06 13.20
N SER A 11 -20.48 57.75 12.03
CA SER A 11 -21.33 56.60 11.76
C SER A 11 -20.59 55.29 12.00
N THR A 12 -21.05 54.47 12.95
CA THR A 12 -20.57 53.10 13.18
C THR A 12 -21.37 52.11 12.32
N ALA A 13 -20.91 51.86 11.10
CA ALA A 13 -21.50 50.83 10.24
C ALA A 13 -21.31 49.42 10.86
N PRO A 14 -22.34 48.55 10.87
CA PRO A 14 -22.26 47.23 11.49
C PRO A 14 -21.40 46.26 10.68
N LYS A 15 -20.50 45.54 11.38
CA LYS A 15 -19.61 44.49 10.86
C LYS A 15 -20.42 43.37 10.17
N GLN A 16 -20.31 43.25 8.85
CA GLN A 16 -20.85 42.12 8.08
C GLN A 16 -20.06 40.83 8.37
N LYS A 17 -20.79 39.73 8.61
CA LYS A 17 -20.22 38.41 8.89
C LYS A 17 -19.58 37.84 7.63
N SER A 18 -18.33 37.40 7.73
CA SER A 18 -17.57 36.90 6.59
C SER A 18 -18.03 35.49 6.18
N PRO A 19 -18.34 35.27 4.88
CA PRO A 19 -18.81 33.97 4.38
C PRO A 19 -17.76 32.86 4.54
N VAL A 20 -16.49 33.25 4.66
CA VAL A 20 -15.35 32.35 4.89
C VAL A 20 -15.41 31.69 6.28
N GLY A 21 -15.93 32.39 7.30
CA GLY A 21 -16.07 31.81 8.64
C GLY A 21 -17.12 30.70 8.69
N LEU A 22 -18.22 30.87 7.95
CA LEU A 22 -19.25 29.84 7.80
C LEU A 22 -18.72 28.63 7.01
N ALA A 23 -17.95 28.88 5.94
CA ALA A 23 -17.33 27.81 5.16
C ALA A 23 -16.34 26.98 5.98
N ALA A 24 -15.50 27.62 6.80
CA ALA A 24 -14.57 26.93 7.69
C ALA A 24 -15.29 26.08 8.75
N LEU A 25 -16.41 26.57 9.28
CA LEU A 25 -17.24 25.83 10.25
C LEU A 25 -17.86 24.57 9.62
N ILE A 26 -18.41 24.69 8.39
CA ILE A 26 -19.01 23.57 7.66
C ILE A 26 -17.95 22.52 7.35
N VAL A 27 -16.78 22.94 6.87
CA VAL A 27 -15.66 22.04 6.57
C VAL A 27 -15.16 21.34 7.84
N GLY A 28 -15.05 22.06 8.96
CA GLY A 28 -14.66 21.48 10.25
C GLY A 28 -15.67 20.47 10.79
N ALA A 29 -16.97 20.75 10.67
CA ALA A 29 -18.03 19.83 11.09
C ALA A 29 -18.05 18.55 10.23
N VAL A 30 -17.88 18.67 8.91
CA VAL A 30 -17.77 17.52 8.02
C VAL A 30 -16.53 16.69 8.37
N ALA A 31 -15.38 17.32 8.57
CA ALA A 31 -14.16 16.62 8.99
C ALA A 31 -14.31 15.89 10.33
N PHE A 32 -15.03 16.48 11.29
CA PHE A 32 -15.28 15.89 12.60
C PHE A 32 -16.21 14.66 12.52
N VAL A 33 -17.24 14.70 11.68
CA VAL A 33 -18.13 13.53 11.46
C VAL A 33 -17.37 12.39 10.78
N PHE A 34 -16.51 12.70 9.80
CA PHE A 34 -15.66 11.70 9.15
C PHE A 34 -14.59 11.12 10.09
N ALA A 35 -14.18 11.84 11.13
CA ALA A 35 -13.23 11.37 12.13
C ALA A 35 -13.82 10.33 13.11
N ILE A 36 -15.13 10.17 13.19
CA ILE A 36 -15.80 9.27 14.16
C ILE A 36 -16.10 7.87 13.57
N VAL A 37 -15.89 7.65 12.26
CA VAL A 37 -16.20 6.36 11.60
C VAL A 37 -14.91 5.60 11.25
N PRO A 38 -14.52 4.55 12.00
CA PRO A 38 -13.21 3.88 11.86
C PRO A 38 -13.03 2.99 10.61
N VAL A 39 -13.91 3.05 9.61
CA VAL A 39 -13.93 2.09 8.47
C VAL A 39 -13.74 2.78 7.10
N LEU A 40 -13.53 4.10 7.02
CA LEU A 40 -13.29 4.82 5.76
C LEU A 40 -11.82 5.22 5.52
N SER A 41 -10.88 4.55 6.19
CA SER A 41 -9.44 4.86 6.17
C SER A 41 -8.74 4.58 4.82
N PHE A 42 -9.44 4.10 3.79
CA PHE A 42 -8.88 3.88 2.45
C PHE A 42 -9.12 5.05 1.46
N ILE A 43 -9.91 6.07 1.81
CA ILE A 43 -10.27 7.18 0.90
C ILE A 43 -9.70 8.54 1.37
N ALA A 44 -9.18 8.61 2.60
CA ALA A 44 -8.72 9.86 3.22
C ALA A 44 -7.44 10.47 2.60
N TRP A 45 -6.72 9.75 1.73
CA TRP A 45 -5.55 10.29 1.03
C TRP A 45 -5.92 11.28 -0.09
N LEU A 46 -7.11 11.17 -0.68
CA LEU A 46 -7.59 12.08 -1.73
C LEU A 46 -7.78 13.53 -1.25
N PRO A 47 -8.47 13.80 -0.11
CA PRO A 47 -8.55 15.17 0.41
C PRO A 47 -7.19 15.68 0.93
N ALA A 48 -6.30 14.79 1.39
CA ALA A 48 -4.96 15.18 1.82
C ALA A 48 -4.11 15.72 0.65
N ILE A 49 -4.18 15.08 -0.52
CA ILE A 49 -3.54 15.59 -1.75
C ILE A 49 -4.14 16.95 -2.16
N ALA A 50 -5.47 17.10 -2.11
CA ALA A 50 -6.11 18.37 -2.41
C ALA A 50 -5.67 19.49 -1.44
N ALA A 51 -5.50 19.19 -0.16
CA ALA A 51 -5.02 20.14 0.85
C ALA A 51 -3.56 20.57 0.59
N ILE A 52 -2.70 19.64 0.18
CA ILE A 52 -1.29 19.92 -0.19
C ILE A 52 -1.25 20.84 -1.43
N VAL A 53 -2.04 20.52 -2.46
CA VAL A 53 -2.13 21.33 -3.68
C VAL A 53 -2.64 22.74 -3.37
N LEU A 54 -3.67 22.88 -2.54
CA LEU A 54 -4.18 24.19 -2.10
C LEU A 54 -3.16 24.95 -1.23
N GLY A 55 -2.37 24.25 -0.41
CA GLY A 55 -1.26 24.83 0.35
C GLY A 55 -0.17 25.40 -0.55
N ILE A 56 0.22 24.66 -1.61
CA ILE A 56 1.20 25.10 -2.61
C ILE A 56 0.67 26.31 -3.39
N ILE A 57 -0.60 26.30 -3.81
CA ILE A 57 -1.24 27.45 -4.49
C ILE A 57 -1.30 28.67 -3.56
N GLY A 58 -1.55 28.46 -2.26
CA GLY A 58 -1.51 29.51 -1.24
C GLY A 58 -0.12 30.13 -1.03
N LEU A 59 0.96 29.39 -1.31
CA LEU A 59 2.34 29.89 -1.26
C LEU A 59 2.71 30.73 -2.50
N VAL A 60 2.07 30.50 -3.64
CA VAL A 60 2.36 31.21 -4.91
C VAL A 60 1.53 32.49 -5.08
N GLN A 61 0.43 32.68 -4.34
CA GLN A 61 -0.34 33.93 -4.38
C GLN A 61 0.38 35.09 -3.68
N LYS A 62 0.86 36.02 -4.50
CA LYS A 62 1.59 37.23 -4.11
C LYS A 62 0.68 38.19 -3.30
N GLY A 63 0.97 38.38 -2.01
CA GLY A 63 0.41 39.51 -1.22
C GLY A 63 -0.08 39.23 0.20
N ARG A 64 -0.05 38.00 0.72
CA ARG A 64 -0.45 37.71 2.11
C ARG A 64 0.75 37.65 3.05
N ALA A 65 0.58 38.14 4.28
CA ALA A 65 1.61 38.21 5.32
C ALA A 65 2.30 36.84 5.53
N ARG A 66 3.60 36.80 5.23
CA ARG A 66 4.45 35.59 5.22
C ARG A 66 4.50 34.84 6.56
N GLY A 67 4.05 35.44 7.67
CA GLY A 67 4.01 34.81 9.00
C GLY A 67 2.98 33.68 9.14
N PHE A 68 1.83 33.77 8.46
CA PHE A 68 0.78 32.74 8.57
C PHE A 68 1.11 31.46 7.78
N ALA A 69 1.96 31.55 6.76
CA ALA A 69 2.40 30.40 5.98
C ALA A 69 3.34 29.48 6.80
N TRP A 70 4.29 30.06 7.54
CA TRP A 70 5.17 29.31 8.44
C TRP A 70 4.41 28.66 9.60
N ALA A 71 3.42 29.35 10.17
CA ALA A 71 2.55 28.77 11.18
C ALA A 71 1.74 27.58 10.64
N GLY A 72 1.28 27.66 9.38
CA GLY A 72 0.56 26.57 8.72
C GLY A 72 1.45 25.34 8.46
N ILE A 73 2.69 25.55 8.01
CA ILE A 73 3.66 24.45 7.79
C ILE A 73 4.03 23.79 9.12
N ALA A 74 4.36 24.59 10.15
CA ALA A 74 4.70 24.05 11.47
C ALA A 74 3.53 23.24 12.07
N LEU A 75 2.31 23.77 11.98
CA LEU A 75 1.12 23.07 12.44
C LEU A 75 0.83 21.80 11.61
N GLY A 76 1.07 21.85 10.29
CA GLY A 76 0.93 20.70 9.39
C GLY A 76 1.89 19.56 9.71
N VAL A 77 3.17 19.88 9.97
CA VAL A 77 4.17 18.88 10.38
C VAL A 77 3.82 18.27 11.73
N VAL A 78 3.40 19.08 12.71
CA VAL A 78 2.95 18.58 14.02
C VAL A 78 1.73 17.67 13.86
N ALA A 79 0.74 18.07 13.06
CA ALA A 79 -0.45 17.26 12.80
C ALA A 79 -0.09 15.93 12.08
N TRP A 80 0.89 15.95 11.17
CA TRP A 80 1.36 14.75 10.47
C TRP A 80 2.06 13.77 11.41
N ILE A 81 2.91 14.26 12.31
CA ILE A 81 3.57 13.44 13.34
C ILE A 81 2.53 12.84 14.29
N VAL A 82 1.54 13.61 14.72
CA VAL A 82 0.45 13.11 15.57
C VAL A 82 -0.37 12.03 14.83
N ALA A 83 -0.65 12.21 13.54
CA ALA A 83 -1.35 11.21 12.73
C ALA A 83 -0.56 9.90 12.64
N ILE A 84 0.76 9.94 12.46
CA ILE A 84 1.63 8.76 12.45
C ILE A 84 1.58 8.03 13.79
N VAL A 85 1.67 8.74 14.91
CA VAL A 85 1.65 8.16 16.27
C VAL A 85 0.29 7.52 16.59
N VAL A 86 -0.82 8.16 16.19
CA VAL A 86 -2.18 7.61 16.35
C VAL A 86 -2.39 6.39 15.45
N SER A 87 -1.84 6.41 14.23
CA SER A 87 -1.89 5.28 13.30
C SER A 87 -1.18 4.04 13.86
N ILE A 88 0.00 4.21 14.47
CA ILE A 88 0.75 3.09 15.07
C ILE A 88 0.00 2.53 16.29
N SER A 89 -0.58 3.41 17.13
CA SER A 89 -1.38 2.99 18.29
C SER A 89 -2.65 2.21 17.92
N SER A 90 -3.17 2.39 16.69
CA SER A 90 -4.38 1.71 16.21
C SER A 90 -4.12 0.27 15.72
N VAL A 91 -2.86 -0.08 15.40
CA VAL A 91 -2.44 -1.44 15.00
C VAL A 91 -2.28 -2.36 16.21
N ALA A 92 -1.88 -1.81 17.37
CA ALA A 92 -1.78 -2.57 18.62
C ALA A 92 -3.17 -3.03 19.15
N GLY A 93 -4.23 -2.24 18.92
CA GLY A 93 -5.59 -2.60 19.33
C GLY A 93 -6.23 -3.71 18.47
N LEU A 94 -5.88 -3.78 17.18
CA LEU A 94 -6.43 -4.78 16.26
C LEU A 94 -5.81 -6.17 16.49
N ALA A 95 -4.52 -6.23 16.86
CA ALA A 95 -3.87 -7.50 17.23
C ALA A 95 -4.45 -8.10 18.53
N GLY A 96 -4.78 -7.27 19.52
CA GLY A 96 -5.45 -7.70 20.75
C GLY A 96 -6.86 -8.22 20.49
N ALA A 97 -7.67 -7.49 19.72
CA ALA A 97 -9.05 -7.87 19.42
C ALA A 97 -9.16 -9.15 18.56
N VAL A 98 -8.20 -9.40 17.66
CA VAL A 98 -8.12 -10.64 16.87
C VAL A 98 -7.73 -11.84 17.75
N SER A 99 -6.82 -11.66 18.72
CA SER A 99 -6.46 -12.70 19.68
C SER A 99 -7.60 -13.01 20.65
N GLU A 100 -8.32 -11.99 21.14
CA GLU A 100 -9.53 -12.20 21.98
C GLU A 100 -10.67 -12.88 21.19
N ALA A 101 -10.83 -12.57 19.90
CA ALA A 101 -11.82 -13.23 19.05
C ALA A 101 -11.46 -14.70 18.73
N VAL A 102 -10.17 -15.04 18.58
CA VAL A 102 -9.72 -16.43 18.34
C VAL A 102 -9.86 -17.30 19.59
N GLU A 103 -9.63 -16.73 20.77
CA GLU A 103 -9.79 -17.42 22.06
C GLU A 103 -11.27 -17.61 22.41
N SER A 104 -12.13 -16.63 22.08
CA SER A 104 -13.59 -16.73 22.25
C SER A 104 -14.25 -17.74 21.29
N ALA A 105 -13.68 -17.97 20.10
CA ALA A 105 -14.18 -18.97 19.15
C ALA A 105 -13.78 -20.43 19.52
N SER A 106 -12.74 -20.61 20.35
CA SER A 106 -12.25 -21.92 20.78
C SER A 106 -13.01 -22.49 22.00
N ALA A 107 -13.85 -21.69 22.65
CA ALA A 107 -14.51 -22.04 23.92
C ALA A 107 -15.97 -22.54 23.80
N ALA A 108 -16.45 -22.93 22.60
CA ALA A 108 -17.77 -23.55 22.48
C ALA A 108 -17.72 -25.05 22.87
N PRO A 109 -18.53 -25.52 23.83
CA PRO A 109 -18.41 -26.86 24.39
C PRO A 109 -19.08 -27.89 23.47
N VAL A 110 -18.31 -28.86 22.97
CA VAL A 110 -18.87 -30.10 22.44
C VAL A 110 -19.08 -31.07 23.60
N ALA A 111 -20.35 -31.41 23.85
CA ALA A 111 -20.77 -32.33 24.90
C ALA A 111 -20.17 -33.74 24.71
N PRO A 112 -19.70 -34.41 25.79
CA PRO A 112 -19.13 -35.75 25.70
C PRO A 112 -20.22 -36.83 25.74
N SER A 113 -20.25 -37.72 24.74
CA SER A 113 -20.93 -39.02 24.88
C SER A 113 -20.00 -40.02 25.56
N SER A 114 -20.44 -40.42 26.74
CA SER A 114 -19.90 -41.47 27.60
C SER A 114 -20.10 -42.86 27.00
N ILE A 115 -19.03 -43.67 26.96
CA ILE A 115 -19.12 -45.12 27.20
C ILE A 115 -18.12 -45.46 28.30
N ALA A 116 -18.63 -46.17 29.30
CA ALA A 116 -18.03 -46.44 30.59
C ALA A 116 -16.86 -47.44 30.56
N ALA A 117 -15.87 -47.15 31.41
CA ALA A 117 -14.89 -48.05 32.03
C ALA A 117 -15.60 -48.99 33.05
N PRO A 118 -14.96 -49.95 33.80
CA PRO A 118 -13.60 -49.91 34.39
C PRO A 118 -12.90 -51.31 34.43
N ALA A 119 -11.73 -51.60 35.01
CA ALA A 119 -10.95 -51.00 36.10
C ALA A 119 -9.51 -51.59 36.13
N GLU A 120 -8.60 -50.81 36.75
CA GLU A 120 -7.42 -51.20 37.55
C GLU A 120 -6.23 -51.92 36.86
N THR A 121 -4.95 -51.57 37.09
CA THR A 121 -4.32 -50.98 38.29
C THR A 121 -3.06 -50.19 37.90
N ALA A 122 -2.69 -49.23 38.75
CA ALA A 122 -1.56 -48.30 38.67
C ALA A 122 -0.18 -48.98 38.53
N GLU A 123 0.81 -48.26 37.93
CA GLU A 123 2.01 -47.74 38.63
C GLU A 123 3.02 -47.07 37.65
N ALA A 124 3.35 -45.80 37.94
CA ALA A 124 4.56 -45.00 37.64
C ALA A 124 5.06 -44.67 36.19
N GLU A 125 5.03 -43.37 35.85
CA GLU A 125 5.91 -42.65 34.90
C GLU A 125 7.38 -42.60 35.39
N PRO A 126 8.37 -42.12 34.60
CA PRO A 126 8.45 -41.91 33.14
C PRO A 126 9.79 -42.40 32.52
N ALA A 127 9.81 -42.83 31.24
CA ALA A 127 11.04 -42.82 30.43
C ALA A 127 10.70 -42.84 28.93
N GLU A 128 11.36 -41.93 28.21
CA GLU A 128 11.21 -41.59 26.80
C GLU A 128 11.04 -42.79 25.86
N ALA A 129 9.94 -42.77 25.12
CA ALA A 129 9.81 -43.47 23.84
C ALA A 129 9.57 -42.42 22.76
N SER A 130 10.43 -42.38 21.76
CA SER A 130 10.07 -41.90 20.43
C SER A 130 10.78 -42.76 19.41
N ALA A 131 9.98 -43.57 18.74
CA ALA A 131 10.35 -44.46 17.67
C ALA A 131 10.91 -43.68 16.46
N PRO A 132 11.73 -44.33 15.61
CA PRO A 132 12.33 -43.69 14.43
C PRO A 132 11.29 -43.11 13.47
N ALA A 133 11.44 -41.83 13.12
CA ALA A 133 10.63 -41.14 12.14
C ALA A 133 10.86 -41.69 10.71
N GLU A 134 9.76 -41.88 10.01
CA GLU A 134 9.63 -42.23 8.59
C GLU A 134 10.31 -41.16 7.70
N PRO A 135 10.96 -41.51 6.57
CA PRO A 135 11.66 -40.53 5.75
C PRO A 135 10.67 -39.57 5.07
N ALA A 136 10.77 -38.28 5.38
CA ALA A 136 10.05 -37.22 4.68
C ALA A 136 10.51 -37.15 3.21
N GLN A 137 9.55 -37.21 2.28
CA GLN A 137 9.78 -36.96 0.85
C GLN A 137 10.40 -35.57 0.65
N PRO A 138 11.20 -35.32 -0.41
CA PRO A 138 11.79 -34.01 -0.61
C PRO A 138 10.71 -33.02 -1.03
N ALA A 139 10.14 -32.31 -0.05
CA ALA A 139 9.24 -31.19 -0.30
C ALA A 139 10.06 -30.04 -0.93
N VAL A 140 9.50 -29.39 -1.94
CA VAL A 140 10.09 -28.18 -2.54
C VAL A 140 10.35 -27.15 -1.41
N PRO A 141 11.54 -26.55 -1.32
CA PRO A 141 11.85 -25.58 -0.27
C PRO A 141 10.90 -24.36 -0.30
N SER A 142 10.61 -23.77 0.86
CA SER A 142 9.71 -22.60 0.98
C SER A 142 10.12 -21.41 0.12
N ASP A 143 11.43 -21.22 -0.05
CA ASP A 143 11.99 -20.08 -0.79
C ASP A 143 11.71 -20.21 -2.29
N PHE A 144 11.62 -21.43 -2.80
CA PHE A 144 11.30 -21.73 -4.20
C PHE A 144 9.82 -21.41 -4.49
N ILE A 145 8.94 -21.69 -3.53
CA ILE A 145 7.52 -21.34 -3.59
C ILE A 145 7.35 -19.82 -3.53
N SER A 146 8.12 -19.15 -2.67
CA SER A 146 8.10 -17.70 -2.53
C SER A 146 8.60 -17.00 -3.80
N ALA A 147 9.68 -17.51 -4.40
CA ALA A 147 10.18 -17.03 -5.68
C ALA A 147 9.15 -17.18 -6.80
N LEU A 148 8.42 -18.31 -6.84
CA LEU A 148 7.33 -18.53 -7.81
C LEU A 148 6.21 -17.50 -7.66
N ALA A 149 5.71 -17.28 -6.44
CA ALA A 149 4.66 -16.28 -6.19
C ALA A 149 5.09 -14.86 -6.58
N GLN A 150 6.36 -14.52 -6.38
CA GLN A 150 6.91 -13.23 -6.77
C GLN A 150 7.11 -13.13 -8.30
N ALA A 151 7.51 -14.22 -8.96
CA ALA A 151 7.59 -14.30 -10.42
C ALA A 151 6.22 -14.07 -11.08
N GLU A 152 5.17 -14.70 -10.53
CA GLU A 152 3.79 -14.47 -10.96
C GLU A 152 3.39 -12.99 -10.83
N SER A 153 3.78 -12.35 -9.73
CA SER A 153 3.50 -10.92 -9.51
C SER A 153 4.24 -10.04 -10.53
N TYR A 154 5.52 -10.30 -10.80
CA TYR A 154 6.28 -9.55 -11.81
C TYR A 154 5.74 -9.75 -13.22
N SER A 155 5.31 -10.96 -13.56
CA SER A 155 4.65 -11.22 -14.84
C SER A 155 3.30 -10.50 -14.94
N ASN A 156 2.41 -10.71 -13.96
CA ASN A 156 1.01 -10.29 -14.06
C ASN A 156 0.80 -8.79 -13.83
N ILE A 157 1.62 -8.16 -12.99
CA ILE A 157 1.45 -6.74 -12.62
C ILE A 157 2.41 -5.85 -13.40
N MET A 158 3.65 -6.30 -13.59
CA MET A 158 4.69 -5.49 -14.24
C MET A 158 4.93 -5.88 -15.70
N HIS A 159 4.28 -6.94 -16.19
CA HIS A 159 4.41 -7.41 -17.58
C HIS A 159 5.86 -7.61 -18.00
N MET A 160 6.70 -8.08 -17.09
CA MET A 160 8.12 -8.28 -17.34
C MET A 160 8.38 -9.47 -18.27
N SER A 161 9.52 -9.44 -18.95
CA SER A 161 10.01 -10.58 -19.72
C SER A 161 10.50 -11.70 -18.80
N LYS A 162 10.63 -12.91 -19.35
CA LYS A 162 11.18 -14.07 -18.63
C LYS A 162 12.57 -13.77 -18.04
N ALA A 163 13.44 -13.14 -18.82
CA ALA A 163 14.78 -12.75 -18.38
C ALA A 163 14.72 -11.65 -17.31
N GLY A 164 13.87 -10.63 -17.49
CA GLY A 164 13.69 -9.57 -16.51
C GLY A 164 13.16 -10.06 -15.17
N VAL A 165 12.23 -11.03 -15.17
CA VAL A 165 11.74 -11.68 -13.95
C VAL A 165 12.88 -12.41 -13.24
N PHE A 166 13.69 -13.19 -13.96
CA PHE A 166 14.83 -13.90 -13.37
C PHE A 166 15.83 -12.94 -12.72
N ASP A 167 16.21 -11.88 -13.44
CA ASP A 167 17.12 -10.85 -12.94
C ASP A 167 16.56 -10.19 -11.69
N GLN A 168 15.26 -9.92 -11.65
CA GLN A 168 14.68 -9.25 -10.51
C GLN A 168 14.49 -10.17 -9.29
N LEU A 169 14.26 -11.46 -9.49
CA LEU A 169 14.27 -12.43 -8.40
C LEU A 169 15.66 -12.58 -7.78
N THR A 170 16.73 -12.47 -8.57
CA THR A 170 18.11 -12.64 -8.11
C THR A 170 18.81 -11.33 -7.71
N SER A 171 18.24 -10.19 -8.04
CA SER A 171 18.77 -8.86 -7.73
C SER A 171 18.91 -8.62 -6.23
N GLU A 172 20.04 -8.01 -5.84
CA GLU A 172 20.29 -7.51 -4.48
C GLU A 172 19.25 -6.49 -4.01
N TYR A 173 18.58 -5.81 -4.95
CA TYR A 173 17.53 -4.81 -4.68
C TYR A 173 16.12 -5.36 -4.94
N GLY A 174 15.99 -6.63 -5.32
CA GLY A 174 14.74 -7.27 -5.68
C GLY A 174 14.39 -8.41 -4.73
N GLY A 175 14.18 -9.60 -5.29
CA GLY A 175 13.80 -10.80 -4.55
C GLY A 175 14.92 -11.39 -3.69
N GLN A 176 16.19 -11.15 -4.04
CA GLN A 176 17.36 -11.72 -3.34
C GLN A 176 17.31 -13.25 -3.18
N PHE A 177 16.61 -13.93 -4.08
CA PHE A 177 16.55 -15.39 -4.12
C PHE A 177 17.82 -15.96 -4.72
N THR A 178 18.13 -17.22 -4.37
CA THR A 178 19.23 -17.92 -5.04
C THR A 178 18.88 -18.15 -6.51
N PRO A 179 19.89 -18.28 -7.40
CA PRO A 179 19.66 -18.60 -8.80
C PRO A 179 18.82 -19.87 -9.01
N GLU A 180 18.94 -20.86 -8.13
CA GLU A 180 18.18 -22.11 -8.21
C GLU A 180 16.68 -21.89 -7.91
N ALA A 181 16.36 -21.09 -6.89
CA ALA A 181 14.98 -20.74 -6.56
C ALA A 181 14.35 -19.86 -7.64
N ALA A 182 15.11 -18.90 -8.19
CA ALA A 182 14.67 -18.08 -9.31
C ALA A 182 14.44 -18.91 -10.58
N GLN A 183 15.34 -19.85 -10.89
CA GLN A 183 15.18 -20.75 -12.03
C GLN A 183 13.95 -21.64 -11.85
N TYR A 184 13.75 -22.21 -10.66
CA TYR A 184 12.54 -22.95 -10.35
C TYR A 184 11.28 -22.09 -10.57
N ALA A 185 11.28 -20.84 -10.12
CA ALA A 185 10.16 -19.93 -10.35
C ALA A 185 9.90 -19.71 -11.85
N ILE A 186 10.95 -19.47 -12.64
CA ILE A 186 10.86 -19.26 -14.10
C ILE A 186 10.39 -20.50 -14.85
N ASP A 187 10.70 -21.70 -14.36
CA ASP A 187 10.29 -22.97 -14.96
C ASP A 187 8.84 -23.33 -14.62
N ASN A 188 8.32 -22.82 -13.50
CA ASN A 188 7.00 -23.16 -12.99
C ASN A 188 5.97 -22.02 -13.13
N VAL A 189 6.40 -20.80 -13.45
CA VAL A 189 5.48 -19.67 -13.66
C VAL A 189 4.67 -19.89 -14.94
N SER A 190 3.35 -19.85 -14.81
CA SER A 190 2.44 -19.91 -15.94
C SER A 190 2.17 -18.49 -16.45
N ALA A 191 3.01 -18.02 -17.38
CA ALA A 191 2.91 -16.69 -17.97
C ALA A 191 2.77 -16.75 -19.49
N ASP A 192 1.97 -15.84 -20.05
CA ASP A 192 1.97 -15.55 -21.49
C ASP A 192 2.96 -14.41 -21.77
N TRP A 193 4.17 -14.79 -22.16
CA TRP A 193 5.25 -13.82 -22.40
C TRP A 193 5.00 -12.92 -23.62
N ASN A 194 4.23 -13.39 -24.60
CA ASN A 194 3.78 -12.58 -25.73
C ASN A 194 2.80 -11.50 -25.26
N ALA A 195 1.87 -11.86 -24.37
CA ALA A 195 0.97 -10.89 -23.75
C ALA A 195 1.73 -9.87 -22.90
N ASN A 196 2.72 -10.30 -22.10
CA ASN A 196 3.58 -9.39 -21.33
C ASN A 196 4.33 -8.41 -22.25
N ALA A 197 4.90 -8.89 -23.35
CA ALA A 197 5.57 -8.05 -24.34
C ALA A 197 4.62 -7.01 -24.94
N LEU A 198 3.39 -7.42 -25.28
CA LEU A 198 2.37 -6.54 -25.82
C LEU A 198 1.93 -5.45 -24.82
N GLU A 199 1.73 -5.79 -23.55
CA GLU A 199 1.40 -4.79 -22.52
C GLU A 199 2.56 -3.83 -22.21
N SER A 200 3.80 -4.34 -22.21
CA SER A 200 5.00 -3.50 -22.16
C SER A 200 5.08 -2.54 -23.36
N ALA A 201 4.82 -3.05 -24.57
CA ALA A 201 4.75 -2.26 -25.81
C ALA A 201 3.71 -1.15 -25.73
N LYS A 202 2.48 -1.46 -25.28
CA LYS A 202 1.43 -0.46 -25.06
C LYS A 202 1.87 0.61 -24.07
N THR A 203 2.54 0.20 -22.99
CA THR A 203 3.07 1.14 -21.99
C THR A 203 4.10 2.09 -22.63
N PHE A 204 5.06 1.59 -23.41
CA PHE A 204 6.02 2.45 -24.11
C PHE A 204 5.36 3.37 -25.13
N ARG A 205 4.38 2.87 -25.89
CA ARG A 205 3.58 3.68 -26.81
C ARG A 205 2.85 4.80 -26.07
N ASP A 206 2.09 4.47 -25.03
CA ASP A 206 1.11 5.37 -24.43
C ASP A 206 1.76 6.36 -23.45
N SER A 207 2.78 5.93 -22.70
CA SER A 207 3.46 6.77 -21.71
C SER A 207 4.66 7.53 -22.27
N MET A 208 5.37 6.95 -23.24
CA MET A 208 6.60 7.53 -23.80
C MET A 208 6.45 8.00 -25.25
N SER A 209 5.28 7.77 -25.89
CA SER A 209 5.02 8.15 -27.28
C SER A 209 6.06 7.60 -28.28
N MET A 210 6.58 6.41 -27.99
CA MET A 210 7.62 5.77 -28.82
C MET A 210 7.03 5.22 -30.13
N SER A 211 7.85 5.20 -31.18
CA SER A 211 7.48 4.57 -32.46
C SER A 211 7.54 3.04 -32.37
N PRO A 212 6.84 2.28 -33.23
CA PRO A 212 6.89 0.81 -33.21
C PRO A 212 8.31 0.24 -33.32
N ALA A 213 9.17 0.85 -34.15
CA ALA A 213 10.58 0.45 -34.26
C ALA A 213 11.36 0.69 -32.97
N ALA A 214 11.19 1.86 -32.32
CA ALA A 214 11.83 2.14 -31.05
C ALA A 214 11.32 1.24 -29.92
N ILE A 215 10.04 0.86 -29.95
CA ILE A 215 9.45 -0.08 -29.00
C ILE A 215 10.08 -1.47 -29.19
N TYR A 216 10.21 -1.95 -30.43
CA TYR A 216 10.90 -3.20 -30.71
C TYR A 216 12.31 -3.20 -30.09
N ASP A 217 13.11 -2.18 -30.40
CA ASP A 217 14.49 -2.04 -29.90
C ASP A 217 14.52 -2.02 -28.38
N GLN A 218 13.56 -1.34 -27.74
CA GLN A 218 13.48 -1.26 -26.28
C GLN A 218 13.08 -2.60 -25.64
N LEU A 219 12.18 -3.34 -26.27
CA LEU A 219 11.73 -4.64 -25.77
C LEU A 219 12.87 -5.66 -25.79
N VAL A 220 13.67 -5.70 -26.87
CA VAL A 220 14.81 -6.63 -27.01
C VAL A 220 16.09 -6.16 -26.32
N SER A 221 16.15 -4.90 -25.88
CA SER A 221 17.37 -4.33 -25.30
C SER A 221 17.81 -5.08 -24.04
N GLU A 222 19.10 -5.41 -24.01
CA GLU A 222 19.81 -5.98 -22.84
C GLU A 222 19.80 -5.06 -21.61
N TYR A 223 19.56 -3.77 -21.80
CA TYR A 223 19.39 -2.80 -20.71
C TYR A 223 17.93 -2.36 -20.53
N GLY A 224 17.05 -2.82 -21.42
CA GLY A 224 15.62 -2.54 -21.42
C GLY A 224 14.83 -3.71 -20.86
N SER A 225 13.86 -4.18 -21.64
CA SER A 225 12.92 -5.18 -21.15
C SER A 225 13.38 -6.62 -21.35
N LYS A 226 14.42 -6.90 -22.15
CA LYS A 226 14.98 -8.26 -22.38
C LYS A 226 13.97 -9.32 -22.85
N PHE A 227 12.97 -8.92 -23.64
CA PHE A 227 12.13 -9.87 -24.35
C PHE A 227 12.92 -10.55 -25.48
N THR A 228 12.48 -11.74 -25.87
CA THR A 228 12.98 -12.37 -27.09
C THR A 228 12.59 -11.55 -28.32
N ALA A 229 13.31 -11.74 -29.43
CA ALA A 229 13.00 -11.07 -30.68
C ALA A 229 11.59 -11.44 -31.17
N GLU A 230 11.18 -12.69 -30.98
CA GLU A 230 9.87 -13.20 -31.37
C GLU A 230 8.74 -12.55 -30.55
N GLU A 231 8.90 -12.43 -29.23
CA GLU A 231 7.93 -11.77 -28.34
C GLU A 231 7.83 -10.26 -28.64
N ALA A 232 8.97 -9.61 -28.89
CA ALA A 232 9.00 -8.20 -29.27
C ALA A 232 8.34 -7.96 -30.63
N GLN A 233 8.59 -8.85 -31.61
CA GLN A 233 7.94 -8.77 -32.91
C GLN A 233 6.43 -8.98 -32.79
N TYR A 234 6.00 -9.99 -32.02
CA TYR A 234 4.59 -10.21 -31.72
C TYR A 234 3.94 -8.95 -31.12
N ALA A 235 4.60 -8.34 -30.13
CA ALA A 235 4.08 -7.14 -29.49
C ALA A 235 3.89 -5.98 -30.49
N VAL A 236 4.85 -5.77 -31.39
CA VAL A 236 4.81 -4.72 -32.41
C VAL A 236 3.79 -5.00 -33.51
N ASP A 237 3.63 -6.25 -33.92
CA ASP A 237 2.63 -6.64 -34.93
C ASP A 237 1.19 -6.48 -34.40
N ASN A 238 1.02 -6.53 -33.08
CA ASN A 238 -0.28 -6.41 -32.40
C ASN A 238 -0.48 -5.04 -31.72
N LEU A 239 0.43 -4.09 -31.94
CA LEU A 239 0.29 -2.69 -31.54
C LEU A 239 -0.68 -1.99 -32.50
N GLY A 240 -1.94 -1.86 -32.08
CA GLY A 240 -2.99 -1.17 -32.84
C GLY A 240 -2.76 0.32 -33.04
#